data_AF-A0A094W6M9-F1
#
_entry.id   AF-A0A094W6M9-F1
#
_cell.length_a   1.000
_cell.length_b   1.000
_cell.length_c   1.000
_cell.angle_alpha   90.00
_cell.angle_beta   90.00
_cell.angle_gamma   90.00
#
_symmetry.space_group_name_H-M   'P 1'
#
loop_
_entity.id
_entity.type
_entity.pdbx_description
1 polymer ?
#
loop_
_entity_poly.entity_id
_entity_poly.type
_entity_poly.pdbx_seq_one_letter_code
_entity_poly.pdbx_strand_id
1 'polypeptide(L)'
;MEKKKTEQIQVRVNNNLTLNVKGHFDPGRMAEAGRILGEILDVRGAGASLRDAHSLALLVAIEKIYESQEYLLRINELKELVERRDQLIKELDNSLSSLEQNAASLLRHGG
;
A
#
# COMPACT_ATOMS: atom_id res chain seq x y z
N MET A 1 -9.61 -12.10 23.43
CA MET A 1 -9.84 -11.58 22.06
C MET A 1 -11.33 -11.35 21.88
N GLU A 2 -11.79 -10.11 21.93
CA GLU A 2 -13.18 -9.78 21.60
C GLU A 2 -13.46 -10.14 20.15
N LYS A 3 -14.49 -10.96 19.91
CA LYS A 3 -15.00 -11.20 18.56
C LYS A 3 -15.64 -9.88 18.11
N LYS A 4 -14.96 -9.12 17.26
CA LYS A 4 -15.58 -7.96 16.59
C LYS A 4 -16.89 -8.45 15.97
N LYS A 5 -17.99 -7.72 16.19
CA LYS A 5 -19.31 -8.09 15.66
C LYS A 5 -19.32 -7.82 14.15
N THR A 6 -19.71 -8.80 13.34
CA THR A 6 -19.82 -8.59 11.89
C THR A 6 -20.99 -7.66 11.62
N GLU A 7 -20.75 -6.56 10.91
CA GLU A 7 -21.75 -5.55 10.59
C GLU A 7 -22.15 -5.65 9.12
N GLN A 8 -23.37 -5.23 8.81
CA GLN A 8 -23.85 -5.10 7.45
C GLN A 8 -23.80 -3.62 7.08
N ILE A 9 -23.05 -3.29 6.04
CA ILE A 9 -22.82 -1.93 5.56
C ILE A 9 -23.39 -1.84 4.15
N GLN A 10 -24.14 -0.77 3.89
CA GLN A 10 -24.58 -0.43 2.55
C GLN A 10 -23.57 0.55 1.94
N VAL A 11 -23.06 0.23 0.77
CA VAL A 11 -22.09 1.05 0.05
C VAL A 11 -22.75 1.51 -1.24
N ARG A 12 -23.02 2.80 -1.33
CA ARG A 12 -23.49 3.42 -2.56
C ARG A 12 -22.30 3.58 -3.50
N VAL A 13 -22.43 3.03 -4.71
CA VAL A 13 -21.37 3.07 -5.72
C VAL A 13 -21.70 4.16 -6.74
N ASN A 14 -22.82 4.03 -7.44
CA ASN A 14 -23.36 5.09 -8.27
C ASN A 14 -24.90 5.09 -8.19
N ASN A 15 -25.58 5.82 -9.07
CA ASN A 15 -27.04 5.91 -9.04
C ASN A 15 -27.75 4.58 -9.32
N ASN A 16 -27.04 3.60 -9.89
CA ASN A 16 -27.60 2.33 -10.34
C ASN A 16 -27.10 1.12 -9.53
N LEU A 17 -26.17 1.31 -8.59
CA LEU A 17 -25.54 0.23 -7.84
C LEU A 17 -25.33 0.58 -6.37
N THR A 18 -25.98 -0.20 -5.50
CA THR A 18 -25.74 -0.22 -4.05
C THR A 18 -25.34 -1.63 -3.65
N LEU A 19 -24.20 -1.75 -2.98
CA LEU A 19 -23.66 -3.03 -2.53
C LEU A 19 -23.96 -3.22 -1.04
N ASN A 20 -24.56 -4.35 -0.69
CA ASN A 20 -24.74 -4.77 0.69
C ASN A 20 -23.61 -5.70 1.08
N VAL A 21 -22.68 -5.20 1.89
CA VAL A 21 -21.46 -5.93 2.30
C VAL A 21 -21.54 -6.28 3.77
N LYS A 22 -21.12 -7.50 4.10
CA LYS A 22 -21.09 -8.00 5.47
C LYS A 22 -19.66 -8.26 5.89
N GLY A 23 -19.19 -7.63 6.95
CA GLY A 23 -17.81 -7.77 7.40
C GLY A 23 -17.42 -6.82 8.51
N HIS A 24 -16.12 -6.66 8.70
CA HIS A 24 -15.53 -5.73 9.65
C HIS A 24 -14.78 -4.67 8.86
N PHE A 25 -15.48 -3.60 8.52
CA PHE A 25 -14.92 -2.54 7.70
C PHE A 25 -15.06 -1.20 8.42
N ASP A 26 -14.16 -0.28 8.09
CA ASP A 26 -14.31 1.12 8.48
C ASP A 26 -15.36 1.79 7.57
N PRO A 27 -16.46 2.34 8.11
CA PRO A 27 -17.53 2.91 7.29
C PRO A 27 -17.07 4.06 6.38
N GLY A 28 -16.13 4.91 6.86
CA GLY A 28 -15.60 6.03 6.08
C GLY A 28 -14.80 5.53 4.87
N ARG A 29 -13.94 4.53 5.07
CA ARG A 29 -13.19 3.89 3.98
C ARG A 29 -14.10 3.14 3.01
N MET A 30 -15.18 2.52 3.48
CA MET A 30 -16.15 1.86 2.59
C MET A 30 -16.94 2.85 1.77
N ALA A 31 -17.35 3.98 2.35
CA ALA A 31 -18.02 5.06 1.62
C ALA A 31 -17.10 5.63 0.53
N GLU A 32 -15.84 5.88 0.86
CA GLU A 32 -14.85 6.37 -0.10
C GLU A 32 -14.55 5.35 -1.21
N ALA A 33 -14.42 4.06 -0.87
CA ALA A 33 -14.27 3.00 -1.86
C ALA A 33 -15.48 2.91 -2.80
N GLY A 34 -16.69 3.09 -2.27
CA GLY A 34 -17.92 3.19 -3.06
C GLY A 34 -17.88 4.36 -4.05
N ARG A 35 -17.50 5.56 -3.58
CA ARG A 35 -17.35 6.76 -4.42
C ARG A 35 -16.35 6.54 -5.55
N ILE A 36 -15.15 6.06 -5.24
CA ILE A 36 -14.09 5.79 -6.23
C ILE A 36 -14.57 4.76 -7.27
N LEU A 37 -15.20 3.68 -6.82
CA LEU A 37 -15.74 2.67 -7.73
C LEU A 37 -16.83 3.27 -8.65
N GLY A 38 -17.69 4.13 -8.11
CA GLY A 38 -18.69 4.87 -8.88
C GLY A 38 -18.09 5.69 -10.01
N GLU A 39 -17.08 6.50 -9.69
CA GLU A 39 -16.38 7.34 -10.67
C GLU A 39 -15.75 6.52 -11.79
N ILE A 40 -15.13 5.38 -11.46
CA ILE A 40 -14.53 4.49 -12.47
C ILE A 40 -15.61 3.88 -13.36
N LEU A 41 -16.72 3.44 -12.78
CA LEU A 41 -17.82 2.82 -13.53
C LEU A 41 -18.52 3.82 -14.45
N ASP A 42 -18.68 5.06 -14.00
CA ASP A 42 -19.28 6.13 -14.79
C ASP A 42 -18.39 6.48 -16.00
N VAL A 43 -17.06 6.55 -15.81
CA VAL A 43 -16.10 6.72 -16.92
C VAL A 43 -16.13 5.54 -17.91
N ARG A 44 -16.32 4.32 -17.41
CA ARG A 44 -16.37 3.10 -18.25
C ARG A 44 -17.73 2.84 -18.89
N GLY A 45 -18.70 3.74 -18.71
CA GLY A 45 -20.00 3.64 -19.39
C GLY A 45 -20.95 2.58 -18.81
N ALA A 46 -20.83 2.24 -17.52
CA ALA A 46 -21.69 1.27 -16.84
C ALA A 46 -23.19 1.68 -16.74
N GLY A 47 -23.56 2.88 -17.22
CA GLY A 47 -24.89 3.46 -17.10
C GLY A 47 -25.98 2.83 -17.98
N ALA A 48 -25.63 1.95 -18.93
CA ALA A 48 -26.59 1.41 -19.91
C ALA A 48 -27.39 0.19 -19.41
N SER A 49 -26.84 -0.63 -18.51
CA SER A 49 -27.57 -1.75 -17.90
C SER A 49 -26.97 -2.20 -16.57
N LEU A 50 -27.81 -2.70 -15.66
CA LEU A 50 -27.39 -3.26 -14.37
C LEU A 50 -26.47 -4.47 -14.52
N ARG A 51 -26.65 -5.29 -15.56
CA ARG A 51 -25.82 -6.49 -15.81
C ARG A 51 -24.40 -6.09 -16.18
N ASP A 52 -24.25 -5.05 -17.00
CA ASP A 52 -22.94 -4.53 -17.40
C ASP A 52 -22.25 -3.84 -16.22
N ALA A 53 -23.00 -3.15 -15.35
CA ALA A 53 -22.45 -2.52 -14.15
C ALA A 53 -21.83 -3.52 -13.17
N HIS A 54 -22.43 -4.69 -12.95
CA HIS A 54 -21.86 -5.71 -12.06
C HIS A 54 -20.60 -6.35 -12.64
N SER A 55 -20.61 -6.69 -13.93
CA SER A 55 -19.42 -7.25 -14.61
C SER A 55 -18.27 -6.26 -14.66
N LEU A 56 -18.55 -4.97 -14.91
CA LEU A 56 -17.54 -3.92 -14.85
C LEU A 56 -17.02 -3.70 -13.43
N ALA A 57 -17.89 -3.72 -12.41
CA ALA A 57 -17.46 -3.60 -11.01
C ALA A 57 -16.52 -4.75 -10.61
N LEU A 58 -16.80 -5.98 -11.08
CA LEU A 58 -15.92 -7.12 -10.85
C LEU A 58 -14.57 -6.96 -11.55
N LEU A 59 -14.55 -6.49 -12.80
CA LEU A 59 -13.30 -6.20 -13.52
C LEU A 59 -12.46 -5.15 -12.78
N VAL A 60 -13.07 -4.05 -12.34
CA VAL A 60 -12.38 -3.00 -11.57
C VAL A 60 -11.83 -3.56 -10.26
N ALA A 61 -12.58 -4.40 -9.56
CA ALA A 61 -12.10 -5.04 -8.34
C ALA A 61 -10.87 -5.93 -8.60
N ILE A 62 -10.88 -6.70 -9.69
CA ILE A 62 -9.74 -7.53 -10.11
C ILE A 62 -8.52 -6.66 -10.42
N GLU A 63 -8.69 -5.59 -11.20
CA GLU A 63 -7.62 -4.65 -11.52
C GLU A 63 -7.01 -4.02 -10.27
N LYS A 64 -7.83 -3.57 -9.30
CA LYS A 64 -7.34 -3.02 -8.03
C LYS A 64 -6.62 -4.04 -7.17
N ILE A 65 -6.98 -5.32 -7.24
CA ILE A 65 -6.22 -6.39 -6.59
C ILE A 65 -4.84 -6.52 -7.23
N TYR A 66 -4.74 -6.51 -8.57
CA TYR A 66 -3.45 -6.56 -9.26
C TYR A 66 -2.58 -5.35 -8.96
N GLU A 67 -3.12 -4.13 -9.04
CA GLU A 67 -2.39 -2.90 -8.65
C GLU A 67 -1.87 -3.00 -7.21
N SER A 68 -2.70 -3.48 -6.27
CA SER A 68 -2.30 -3.63 -4.87
C SER A 68 -1.18 -4.66 -4.69
N GLN A 69 -1.18 -5.74 -5.48
CA GLN A 69 -0.10 -6.73 -5.47
C GLN A 69 1.22 -6.13 -5.99
N GLU A 70 1.15 -5.35 -7.07
CA GLU A 70 2.32 -4.65 -7.62
C GLU A 70 2.91 -3.65 -6.59
N TYR A 71 2.06 -2.88 -5.90
CA TYR A 71 2.51 -1.99 -4.83
C TYR A 71 3.20 -2.74 -3.69
N LEU A 72 2.70 -3.92 -3.31
CA LEU A 72 3.34 -4.74 -2.27
C LEU A 72 4.72 -5.25 -2.70
N LEU A 73 4.86 -5.68 -3.96
CA LEU A 73 6.16 -6.08 -4.51
C LEU A 73 7.13 -4.89 -4.48
N ARG A 74 6.69 -3.72 -4.93
CA ARG A 74 7.51 -2.50 -4.92
C ARG A 74 7.92 -2.06 -3.52
N ILE A 75 7.05 -2.22 -2.53
CA ILE A 75 7.37 -1.96 -1.12
C ILE A 75 8.48 -2.90 -0.64
N ASN A 76 8.46 -4.17 -1.04
CA ASN A 76 9.51 -5.11 -0.66
C ASN A 76 10.86 -4.73 -1.28
N GLU A 77 10.88 -4.36 -2.56
CA GLU A 77 12.10 -3.85 -3.21
C GLU A 77 12.66 -2.60 -2.49
N LEU A 78 11.79 -1.67 -2.08
CA LEU A 78 12.20 -0.48 -1.34
C LEU A 78 12.75 -0.82 0.05
N LYS A 79 12.23 -1.85 0.72
CA LYS A 79 12.78 -2.32 2.01
C LYS A 79 14.20 -2.86 1.85
N GLU A 80 14.46 -3.66 0.83
CA GLU A 80 15.81 -4.16 0.54
C GLU A 80 16.79 -3.02 0.27
N LEU A 81 16.37 -1.98 -0.46
CA LEU A 81 17.19 -0.79 -0.69
C LEU A 81 17.47 -0.01 0.61
N VAL A 82 16.50 0.09 1.51
CA VAL A 82 16.67 0.72 2.83
C VAL A 82 17.66 -0.08 3.69
N GLU A 83 17.52 -1.40 3.74
CA GLU A 83 18.46 -2.29 4.46
C GLU A 83 19.87 -2.18 3.89
N ARG A 84 20.00 -2.16 2.56
CA ARG A 84 21.29 -2.00 1.89
C ARG A 84 21.93 -0.65 2.19
N ARG A 85 21.14 0.43 2.21
CA ARG A 85 21.61 1.76 2.60
C ARG A 85 22.13 1.76 4.04
N ASP A 86 21.38 1.18 4.97
CA ASP A 86 21.76 1.17 6.39
C ASP A 86 23.04 0.36 6.62
N GLN A 87 23.22 -0.74 5.88
CA GLN A 87 24.45 -1.51 5.89
C GLN A 87 25.66 -0.69 5.38
N LEU A 88 25.49 0.07 4.29
CA LEU A 88 26.57 0.92 3.74
C LEU A 88 26.94 2.06 4.70
N ILE A 89 25.96 2.67 5.39
CA ILE A 89 26.22 3.70 6.41
C ILE A 89 27.09 3.11 7.53
N LYS A 90 26.74 1.91 8.02
CA LYS A 90 27.50 1.22 9.06
C LYS A 90 28.94 0.89 8.62
N GLU A 91 29.13 0.46 7.38
CA GLU A 91 30.47 0.20 6.81
C GLU A 91 31.31 1.46 6.70
N LEU A 92 30.69 2.59 6.34
CA LEU A 92 31.36 3.89 6.31
C LEU A 92 31.80 4.34 7.71
N ASP A 93 30.92 4.25 8.70
CA ASP A 93 31.22 4.61 10.10
C ASP A 93 32.39 3.78 10.67
N ASN A 94 32.41 2.48 10.36
CA ASN A 94 33.49 1.59 10.78
C ASN A 94 34.83 1.97 10.11
N SER A 95 34.79 2.32 8.83
CA SER A 95 35.98 2.73 8.07
C SER A 95 36.55 4.05 8.58
N LEU A 96 35.68 5.02 8.89
CA LEU A 96 36.05 6.29 9.50
C LEU A 96 36.69 6.09 10.88
N SER A 97 36.04 5.31 11.75
CA SER A 97 36.58 4.96 13.08
C SER A 97 37.97 4.33 12.98
N SER A 98 38.18 3.43 12.03
CA SER A 98 39.47 2.78 11.79
C SER A 98 40.54 3.77 11.32
N LEU A 99 40.18 4.70 10.44
CA LEU A 99 41.08 5.74 9.96
C LEU A 99 41.50 6.69 11.08
N GLU A 100 40.56 7.12 11.92
CA GLU A 100 40.82 7.98 13.08
C GLU A 100 41.78 7.31 14.07
N GLN A 101 41.57 6.01 14.35
CA GLN A 101 42.46 5.23 15.22
C GLN A 101 43.88 5.13 14.65
N ASN A 102 44.00 4.87 13.34
CA ASN A 102 45.30 4.79 12.67
C ASN A 102 46.02 6.15 12.69
N ALA A 103 45.32 7.24 12.39
CA ALA A 103 45.87 8.60 12.46
C ALA A 103 46.35 8.93 13.89
N ALA A 104 45.54 8.62 14.91
CA ALA A 104 45.92 8.82 16.31
C ALA A 104 47.13 7.96 16.72
N SER A 105 47.24 6.73 16.22
CA SER A 105 48.40 5.85 16.46
C SER A 105 49.68 6.43 15.89
N LEU A 106 49.63 6.93 14.64
CA LEU A 106 50.77 7.56 13.98
C LEU A 106 51.23 8.83 14.71
N LEU A 107 50.30 9.67 15.18
CA LEU A 107 50.63 10.85 15.98
C LEU A 107 51.25 10.52 17.34
N ARG A 108 50.91 9.37 17.94
CA ARG A 108 51.49 8.91 19.21
C ARG A 108 52.86 8.24 19.06
N HIS A 109 53.15 7.64 17.90
CA HIS A 109 54.40 6.91 17.66
C HIS A 109 55.43 7.65 16.79
N GLY A 110 55.05 8.77 16.17
CA GLY A 110 55.91 9.60 15.33
C GLY A 110 56.46 10.86 16.00
N GLY A 111 56.36 10.97 17.33
CA GLY A 111 56.88 12.08 18.14
C GLY A 111 58.05 11.68 19.02
#